data_AF-A0A317URC3-F1
#
_entry.id   AF-A0A317URC3-F1
#
_cell.length_a   1.000
_cell.length_b   1.000
_cell.length_c   1.000
_cell.angle_alpha   90.00
_cell.angle_beta   90.00
_cell.angle_gamma   90.00
#
_symmetry.space_group_name_H-M   'P 1'
#
loop_
_entity.id
_entity.type
_entity.pdbx_description
1 polymer ?
#
loop_
_entity_poly.entity_id
_entity_poly.type
_entity_poly.pdbx_seq_one_letter_code
_entity_poly.pdbx_strand_id
1 'polypeptide(L)'
;MPLTFLARYPQLQRSMQHPTYPRSMEAEESLRSETSLVVKFGKGVDLIEGENMLFVQGNTSIRVPRVYTLYSDPYTGKNYIVMGKMPGQTLLSLWPQLSPSEKEIIVTTLYNYFNELRSLPPPDYYGSLGG
;
A
#
# COMPACT_ATOMS: atom_id res chain seq x y z
N MET A 1 3.88 18.89 2.21
CA MET A 1 3.93 18.53 0.78
C MET A 1 5.36 18.70 0.29
N PRO A 2 6.15 17.65 0.03
CA PRO A 2 7.36 17.86 -0.75
C PRO A 2 6.89 18.20 -2.17
N LEU A 3 7.14 19.43 -2.62
CA LEU A 3 6.77 19.94 -3.96
C LEU A 3 7.18 18.99 -5.10
N THR A 4 8.17 18.14 -4.87
CA THR A 4 8.75 17.20 -5.83
C THR A 4 7.82 16.06 -6.25
N PHE A 5 6.88 15.61 -5.40
CA PHE A 5 6.01 14.47 -5.74
C PHE A 5 4.85 14.88 -6.66
N LEU A 6 4.12 15.96 -6.34
CA LEU A 6 3.03 16.44 -7.21
C LEU A 6 3.54 17.07 -8.50
N ALA A 7 4.73 17.68 -8.48
CA ALA A 7 5.40 18.11 -9.71
C ALA A 7 5.70 16.93 -10.66
N ARG A 8 5.94 15.73 -10.11
CA ARG A 8 6.16 14.51 -10.88
C ARG A 8 4.85 13.86 -11.35
N TYR A 9 3.74 14.04 -10.63
CA TYR A 9 2.43 13.45 -10.95
C TYR A 9 1.29 14.49 -10.97
N PRO A 10 1.31 15.46 -11.90
CA PRO A 10 0.31 16.53 -11.97
C PRO A 10 -1.13 16.04 -12.23
N GLN A 11 -1.29 14.87 -12.85
CA GLN A 11 -2.56 14.18 -13.01
C GLN A 11 -3.18 13.76 -11.67
N LEU A 12 -2.34 13.35 -10.70
CA LEU A 12 -2.78 13.06 -9.34
C LEU A 12 -3.12 14.35 -8.59
N GLN A 13 -2.37 15.43 -8.83
CA GLN A 13 -2.70 16.74 -8.25
C GLN A 13 -4.08 17.25 -8.70
N ARG A 14 -4.40 17.12 -10.00
CA ARG A 14 -5.72 17.50 -10.53
C ARG A 14 -6.83 16.57 -10.02
N SER A 15 -6.58 15.27 -9.93
CA SER A 15 -7.59 14.32 -9.44
C SER A 15 -7.79 14.41 -7.91
N MET A 16 -6.82 14.86 -7.14
CA MET A 16 -7.00 15.08 -5.69
C MET A 16 -7.88 16.29 -5.37
N GLN A 17 -8.12 17.19 -6.33
CA GLN A 17 -8.88 18.45 -6.13
C GLN A 17 -10.39 18.36 -6.40
N HIS A 18 -10.93 17.28 -7.01
CA HIS A 18 -12.40 17.18 -7.20
C HIS A 18 -13.13 16.37 -6.09
N PRO A 19 -14.38 16.76 -5.75
CA PRO A 19 -15.08 16.28 -4.55
C PRO A 19 -15.61 14.83 -4.62
N THR A 20 -15.83 14.27 -5.81
CA THR A 20 -16.44 12.94 -6.01
C THR A 20 -15.51 12.03 -6.83
N TYR A 21 -14.85 11.06 -6.18
CA TYR A 21 -13.98 10.10 -6.84
C TYR A 21 -14.14 8.68 -6.26
N PRO A 22 -13.91 7.62 -7.07
CA PRO A 22 -14.03 6.23 -6.64
C PRO A 22 -12.97 5.87 -5.59
N ARG A 23 -13.34 5.08 -4.58
CA ARG A 23 -12.55 4.73 -3.36
C ARG A 23 -11.10 4.28 -3.60
N SER A 24 -10.78 3.86 -4.82
CA SER A 24 -9.44 3.51 -5.29
C SER A 24 -9.28 4.00 -6.73
N MET A 25 -8.17 4.68 -7.02
CA MET A 25 -7.80 5.09 -8.38
C MET A 25 -6.55 4.33 -8.80
N GLU A 26 -6.62 3.69 -9.97
CA GLU A 26 -5.44 3.21 -10.68
C GLU A 26 -5.00 4.33 -11.63
N ALA A 27 -3.79 4.85 -11.44
CA ALA A 27 -3.19 5.78 -12.38
C ALA A 27 -2.12 5.01 -13.16
N GLU A 28 -2.37 4.75 -14.43
CA GLU A 28 -1.38 4.19 -15.34
C GLU A 28 -0.62 5.34 -16.01
N GLU A 29 0.68 5.46 -15.75
CA GLU A 29 1.55 6.38 -16.46
C GLU A 29 2.30 5.65 -17.58
N SER A 30 2.15 6.14 -18.80
CA SER A 30 2.93 5.72 -19.96
C SER A 30 4.22 6.54 -20.03
N LEU A 31 5.18 6.24 -19.18
CA LEU A 31 6.56 6.74 -19.27
C LEU A 31 7.50 5.54 -19.10
N ARG A 32 8.57 5.49 -19.90
CA ARG A 32 9.48 4.34 -20.09
C ARG A 32 10.16 3.88 -18.78
N SER A 33 9.43 3.14 -17.95
CA SER A 33 9.84 2.29 -16.82
C SER A 33 8.56 1.97 -16.01
N GLU A 34 7.96 0.82 -16.32
CA GLU A 34 6.72 0.25 -15.77
C GLU A 34 6.46 0.54 -14.28
N THR A 35 5.59 1.48 -13.93
CA THR A 35 5.06 1.54 -12.56
C THR A 35 3.62 2.04 -12.56
N SER A 36 2.67 1.12 -12.55
CA SER A 36 1.27 1.43 -12.26
C SER A 36 1.12 1.85 -10.80
N LEU A 37 0.36 2.92 -10.56
CA LEU A 37 0.12 3.49 -9.23
C LEU A 37 -1.28 3.17 -8.75
N VAL A 38 -1.42 3.01 -7.44
CA VAL A 38 -2.69 2.90 -6.74
C VAL A 38 -2.79 4.02 -5.71
N VAL A 39 -3.92 4.71 -5.70
CA VAL A 39 -4.25 5.71 -4.67
C VAL A 39 -5.43 5.20 -3.84
N LYS A 40 -5.19 4.95 -2.55
CA LYS A 40 -6.25 4.76 -1.56
C LYS A 40 -6.58 6.12 -0.94
N PHE A 41 -7.86 6.46 -0.84
CA PHE A 41 -8.23 7.73 -0.21
C PHE A 41 -9.62 7.71 0.43
N GLY A 42 -9.83 8.65 1.36
CA GLY A 42 -11.12 8.88 2.01
C GLY A 42 -10.96 9.33 3.46
N LYS A 43 -12.09 9.70 4.09
CA LYS A 43 -12.13 10.07 5.51
C LYS A 43 -11.85 8.91 6.47
N GLY A 44 -12.08 7.68 6.01
CA GLY A 44 -11.81 6.46 6.79
C GLY A 44 -10.50 5.77 6.42
N VAL A 45 -9.64 6.42 5.63
CA VAL A 45 -8.28 5.93 5.37
C VAL A 45 -7.40 6.43 6.49
N ASP A 46 -6.68 5.52 7.15
CA ASP A 46 -5.70 5.88 8.17
C ASP A 46 -4.30 5.91 7.54
N LEU A 47 -3.54 6.98 7.75
CA LEU A 47 -2.17 7.07 7.22
C LEU A 47 -1.23 6.06 7.89
N ILE A 48 -1.61 5.54 9.07
CA ILE A 48 -0.92 4.45 9.76
C ILE A 48 -0.82 3.21 8.88
N GLU A 49 -1.77 2.96 7.96
CA GLU A 49 -1.65 1.86 6.98
C GLU A 49 -0.37 2.01 6.14
N GLY A 50 -0.08 3.23 5.71
CA GLY A 50 1.12 3.55 4.95
C GLY A 50 2.40 3.49 5.76
N GLU A 51 2.37 3.97 7.00
CA GLU A 51 3.49 3.91 7.93
C GLU A 51 3.84 2.46 8.27
N ASN A 52 2.82 1.61 8.49
CA ASN A 52 2.99 0.18 8.69
C ASN A 52 3.62 -0.50 7.47
N MET A 53 3.26 -0.11 6.24
CA MET A 53 3.92 -0.63 5.04
C MET A 53 5.41 -0.26 5.00
N LEU A 54 5.76 1.00 5.31
CA LEU A 54 7.17 1.43 5.38
C LEU A 54 7.93 0.65 6.46
N PHE A 55 7.33 0.44 7.62
CA PHE A 55 7.91 -0.33 8.72
C PHE A 55 8.14 -1.81 8.32
N VAL A 56 7.13 -2.48 7.79
CA VAL A 56 7.25 -3.89 7.35
C VAL A 56 8.30 -4.05 6.25
N GLN A 57 8.35 -3.13 5.29
CA GLN A 57 9.35 -3.13 4.20
C GLN A 57 10.78 -2.99 4.74
N GLY A 58 10.99 -2.18 5.77
CA GLY A 58 12.32 -1.96 6.35
C GLY A 58 12.82 -3.10 7.25
N ASN A 59 11.92 -3.95 7.76
CA ASN A 59 12.25 -4.90 8.82
C ASN A 59 11.97 -6.37 8.48
N THR A 60 11.37 -6.68 7.32
CA THR A 60 11.06 -8.06 6.90
C THR A 60 11.38 -8.26 5.43
N SER A 61 11.39 -9.53 4.98
CA SER A 61 11.47 -9.87 3.55
C SER A 61 10.11 -9.77 2.84
N ILE A 62 9.04 -9.45 3.58
CA ILE A 62 7.67 -9.45 3.07
C ILE A 62 7.49 -8.33 2.06
N ARG A 63 7.03 -8.71 0.87
CA ARG A 63 6.72 -7.76 -0.19
C ARG A 63 5.43 -7.01 0.14
N VAL A 64 5.56 -5.71 0.38
CA VAL A 64 4.45 -4.75 0.52
C VAL A 64 4.49 -3.71 -0.61
N PRO A 65 3.37 -3.04 -0.94
CA PRO A 65 3.36 -1.93 -1.87
C PRO A 65 4.41 -0.87 -1.50
N ARG A 66 5.17 -0.40 -2.49
CA ARG A 66 6.07 0.74 -2.28
C ARG A 66 5.24 1.99 -2.04
N VAL A 67 5.34 2.56 -0.85
CA VAL A 67 4.68 3.83 -0.50
C VAL A 67 5.48 4.99 -1.11
N TYR A 68 4.78 5.84 -1.86
CA TYR A 68 5.37 7.05 -2.45
C TYR A 68 5.06 8.30 -1.65
N THR A 69 3.83 8.43 -1.16
CA THR A 69 3.43 9.55 -0.31
C THR A 69 2.23 9.20 0.57
N LEU A 70 2.19 9.82 1.74
CA LEU A 70 1.08 9.86 2.69
C LEU A 70 0.65 11.31 2.85
N TYR A 71 -0.65 11.59 2.76
CA TYR A 71 -1.15 12.96 2.75
C TYR A 71 -2.54 13.08 3.36
N SER A 72 -2.74 14.12 4.17
CA SER A 72 -4.05 14.54 4.68
C SER A 72 -4.45 15.87 4.05
N ASP A 73 -5.65 15.92 3.46
CA ASP A 73 -6.26 17.16 3.00
C ASP A 73 -7.01 17.83 4.16
N PRO A 74 -6.54 18.98 4.67
CA PRO A 74 -7.16 19.66 5.81
C PRO A 74 -8.54 20.23 5.49
N TYR A 75 -8.87 20.49 4.22
CA TYR A 75 -10.15 21.07 3.83
C TYR A 75 -11.25 20.02 3.74
N THR A 76 -10.92 18.84 3.21
CA THR A 76 -11.89 17.75 3.06
C THR A 76 -11.84 16.73 4.20
N GLY A 77 -10.77 16.74 5.00
CA GLY A 77 -10.48 15.74 6.03
C GLY A 77 -10.20 14.35 5.45
N LYS A 78 -9.87 14.24 4.15
CA LYS A 78 -9.56 12.97 3.49
C LYS A 78 -8.06 12.68 3.61
N ASN A 79 -7.75 11.42 3.86
CA ASN A 79 -6.38 10.93 3.78
C ASN A 79 -6.16 10.22 2.44
N TYR A 80 -4.90 10.19 2.02
CA TYR A 80 -4.44 9.65 0.74
C TYR A 80 -3.15 8.86 0.97
N ILE A 81 -3.13 7.64 0.44
CA ILE A 81 -1.96 6.77 0.39
C ILE A 81 -1.69 6.49 -1.09
N VAL A 82 -0.57 7.01 -1.60
CA VAL A 82 -0.13 6.75 -2.97
C VAL A 82 0.97 5.71 -2.94
N MET A 83 0.77 4.62 -3.66
CA MET A 83 1.64 3.45 -3.61
C MET A 83 1.75 2.75 -4.97
N GLY A 84 2.77 1.90 -5.12
CA GLY A 84 2.93 1.08 -6.32
C GLY A 84 1.90 -0.06 -6.38
N LYS A 85 1.37 -0.36 -7.57
CA LYS A 85 0.56 -1.54 -7.81
C LYS A 85 1.44 -2.79 -7.68
N MET A 86 1.01 -3.73 -6.85
CA MET A 86 1.69 -5.02 -6.73
C MET A 86 1.28 -5.90 -7.92
N PRO A 87 2.24 -6.43 -8.71
CA PRO A 87 1.91 -7.34 -9.80
C PRO A 87 1.40 -8.67 -9.23
N GLY A 88 0.37 -9.22 -9.85
CA GLY A 88 -0.16 -10.54 -9.51
C GLY A 88 -1.67 -10.61 -9.51
N GLN A 89 -2.18 -11.78 -9.13
CA GLN A 89 -3.60 -12.05 -8.95
C GLN A 89 -3.87 -12.36 -7.47
N THR A 90 -5.10 -12.15 -7.04
CA THR A 90 -5.47 -12.44 -5.64
C THR A 90 -5.49 -13.95 -5.39
N LEU A 91 -5.19 -14.35 -4.15
CA LEU A 91 -5.36 -15.76 -3.77
C LEU A 91 -6.82 -16.19 -3.93
N LEU A 92 -7.80 -15.32 -3.68
CA LEU A 92 -9.22 -15.65 -3.88
C LEU A 92 -9.52 -16.14 -5.30
N SER A 93 -8.97 -15.48 -6.32
CA SER A 93 -9.18 -15.86 -7.72
C SER A 93 -8.35 -17.07 -8.15
N LEU A 94 -7.12 -17.21 -7.62
CA LEU A 94 -6.21 -18.30 -7.99
C LEU A 94 -6.49 -19.61 -7.26
N TRP A 95 -6.90 -19.58 -5.98
CA TRP A 95 -6.97 -20.74 -5.10
C TRP A 95 -7.73 -21.96 -5.67
N PRO A 96 -8.86 -21.80 -6.38
CA PRO A 96 -9.57 -22.94 -6.98
C PRO A 96 -8.78 -23.66 -8.08
N GLN A 97 -7.84 -22.96 -8.73
CA GLN A 97 -7.08 -23.44 -9.89
C GLN A 97 -5.75 -24.09 -9.50
N LEU A 98 -5.31 -23.91 -8.26
CA LEU A 98 -4.02 -24.41 -7.78
C LEU A 98 -4.07 -25.89 -7.42
N SER A 99 -3.02 -26.61 -7.83
CA SER A 99 -2.73 -27.97 -7.39
C SER A 99 -2.45 -28.05 -5.89
N PRO A 100 -2.55 -29.23 -5.26
CA PRO A 100 -2.19 -29.41 -3.86
C PRO A 100 -0.77 -28.94 -3.52
N SER A 101 0.22 -29.23 -4.37
CA SER A 101 1.61 -28.82 -4.18
C SER A 101 1.81 -27.31 -4.26
N GLU A 102 1.11 -26.60 -5.15
CA GLU A 102 1.18 -25.14 -5.22
C GLU A 102 0.56 -24.49 -3.99
N LYS A 103 -0.54 -25.06 -3.47
CA LYS A 103 -1.16 -24.59 -2.22
C LYS A 103 -0.21 -24.76 -1.04
N GLU A 104 0.51 -25.89 -0.98
CA GLU A 104 1.50 -26.14 0.06
C GLU A 104 2.63 -25.08 0.04
N ILE A 105 3.18 -24.78 -1.14
CA ILE A 105 4.19 -23.73 -1.31
C ILE A 105 3.68 -22.36 -0.81
N ILE A 106 2.44 -22.00 -1.15
CA ILE A 106 1.83 -20.73 -0.70
C ILE A 106 1.64 -20.73 0.82
N VAL A 107 1.15 -21.83 1.41
CA VAL A 107 0.95 -21.95 2.85
C VAL A 107 2.30 -21.83 3.58
N THR A 108 3.35 -22.50 3.11
CA THR A 108 4.70 -22.38 3.66
C THR A 108 5.22 -20.95 3.56
N THR A 109 4.99 -20.28 2.42
CA THR A 109 5.38 -18.87 2.24
C THR A 109 4.67 -17.96 3.23
N LEU A 110 3.34 -18.11 3.39
CA LEU A 110 2.56 -17.33 4.34
C LEU A 110 2.98 -17.61 5.79
N TYR A 111 3.25 -18.87 6.13
CA TYR A 111 3.76 -19.27 7.44
C TYR A 111 5.06 -18.54 7.79
N ASN A 112 6.01 -18.50 6.85
CA ASN A 112 7.28 -17.79 7.03
C ASN A 112 7.07 -16.28 7.20
N TYR A 113 6.23 -15.65 6.37
CA TYR A 113 5.90 -14.23 6.50
C TYR A 113 5.27 -13.90 7.87
N PHE A 114 4.35 -14.72 8.35
CA PHE A 114 3.78 -14.50 9.69
C PHE A 114 4.81 -14.68 10.80
N ASN A 115 5.77 -15.59 10.65
CA ASN A 115 6.85 -15.73 11.62
C ASN A 115 7.76 -14.51 11.61
N GLU A 116 8.10 -13.97 10.43
CA GLU A 116 8.88 -12.73 10.33
C GLU A 116 8.17 -11.57 11.02
N LEU A 117 6.88 -11.34 10.74
CA LEU A 117 6.11 -10.27 11.40
C LEU A 117 6.06 -10.43 12.92
N ARG A 118 5.90 -11.65 13.42
CA ARG A 118 5.86 -11.91 14.87
C ARG A 118 7.23 -11.86 15.53
N SER A 119 8.31 -11.99 14.77
CA SER A 119 9.67 -11.87 15.28
C SER A 119 10.13 -10.42 15.41
N LEU A 120 9.38 -9.47 14.85
CA LEU A 120 9.67 -8.05 15.02
C LEU A 120 9.61 -7.70 16.51
N PRO A 121 10.61 -6.98 17.05
CA PRO A 121 10.63 -6.64 18.46
C PRO A 121 9.38 -5.81 18.78
N PRO A 122 8.67 -6.12 19.89
CA PRO A 122 7.59 -5.27 20.34
C PRO A 122 8.16 -3.88 20.64
N PRO A 123 7.43 -2.79 20.35
CA PRO A 123 7.82 -1.49 20.86
C PRO A 123 7.83 -1.54 22.39
N ASP A 124 8.55 -0.63 23.05
CA ASP A 124 8.45 -0.40 24.50
C ASP A 124 7.04 0.05 24.96
N TYR A 125 6.10 0.11 24.03
CA TYR A 125 4.71 0.49 24.16
C TYR A 125 3.81 -0.47 23.39
N TYR A 126 2.69 -0.88 24.00
CA TYR A 126 1.63 -1.62 23.33
C TYR A 126 0.60 -0.65 22.76
N GLY A 127 0.66 -0.40 21.46
CA GLY A 127 -0.33 0.40 20.75
C GLY A 127 0.07 0.67 19.29
N SER A 128 -0.57 1.66 18.68
CA SER A 128 -0.28 2.01 17.28
C SER A 128 0.89 2.98 17.17
N LEU A 129 1.57 3.00 16.03
CA LEU A 129 2.47 4.10 15.67
C LEU A 129 1.66 5.42 15.75
N GLY A 130 2.14 6.37 16.57
CA GLY A 130 1.52 7.69 16.75
C GLY A 130 0.41 7.80 17.81
N GLY A 131 0.22 6.77 18.65
CA GLY A 131 -0.69 6.78 19.80
C GLY A 131 -0.25 7.65 20.97
#